data_AF-A0A438KDN4-F1
#
_entry.id   AF-A0A438KDN4-F1
#
_cell.length_a   1.000
_cell.length_b   1.000
_cell.length_c   1.000
_cell.angle_alpha   90.00
_cell.angle_beta   90.00
_cell.angle_gamma   90.00
#
_symmetry.space_group_name_H-M   'P 1'
#
loop_
_entity.id
_entity.type
_entity.pdbx_description
1 polymer ?
#
loop_
_entity_poly.entity_id
_entity_poly.type
_entity_poly.pdbx_seq_one_letter_code
_entity_poly.pdbx_strand_id
1 'polypeptide(L)'
;MIVCHKCDFVLSIGSRLPQTCPAWRFDMLRHQDLKVLAKASLTWLSQSLYSFITQSLLFAAGLRPTPAQATAVLKDGMQHVGKLICSNLGARMDSEPKLWRILADALYDLGTGLEVLSPLCPHLFLEMAGLGNFAKGMAVVAARATRLPIYSSFAKEGNLSDLFAKGEAISTLFNVFGMGAGIQLASTICSSMQGKV
;
A
#
# COMPACT_ATOMS: atom_id res chain seq x y z
N MET A 1 -41.89 9.86 4.32
CA MET A 1 -41.55 9.05 5.49
C MET A 1 -41.01 7.73 4.94
N ILE A 2 -39.71 7.45 5.09
CA ILE A 2 -39.15 6.16 4.63
C ILE A 2 -39.21 5.23 5.83
N VAL A 3 -40.08 4.23 5.77
CA VAL A 3 -40.17 3.19 6.81
C VAL A 3 -39.12 2.14 6.49
N CYS A 4 -38.10 2.01 7.34
CA CYS A 4 -37.18 0.90 7.24
C CYS A 4 -37.87 -0.36 7.76
N HIS A 5 -38.46 -1.16 6.87
CA HIS A 5 -39.16 -2.42 7.21
C HIS A 5 -38.29 -3.47 7.95
N LYS A 6 -36.97 -3.26 8.01
CA LYS A 6 -36.03 -4.12 8.75
C LYS A 6 -35.76 -3.67 10.19
N CYS A 7 -36.15 -2.46 10.58
CA CYS A 7 -35.77 -1.89 11.88
C CYS A 7 -36.90 -1.11 12.57
N ASP A 8 -38.12 -1.09 12.01
CA ASP A 8 -39.28 -0.30 12.48
C ASP A 8 -38.98 1.18 12.80
N PHE A 9 -37.88 1.71 12.25
CA PHE A 9 -37.52 3.11 12.39
C PHE A 9 -38.20 3.91 11.29
N VAL A 10 -39.02 4.86 11.72
CA VAL A 10 -39.65 5.86 10.88
C VAL A 10 -38.65 6.99 10.66
N LEU A 11 -38.08 7.07 9.46
CA LEU A 11 -37.20 8.18 9.09
C LEU A 11 -37.98 9.27 8.35
N SER A 12 -37.87 10.48 8.86
CA SER A 12 -38.36 11.68 8.19
C SER A 12 -37.49 11.95 6.94
N ILE A 13 -38.12 12.32 5.83
CA ILE A 13 -37.43 12.59 4.56
C ILE A 13 -36.44 13.74 4.81
N GLY A 14 -35.14 13.47 4.69
CA GLY A 14 -34.07 14.45 4.94
C GLY A 14 -33.29 14.28 6.24
N SER A 15 -33.66 13.34 7.11
CA SER A 15 -32.85 13.01 8.30
C SER A 15 -31.73 12.01 7.97
N ARG A 16 -30.50 12.30 8.41
CA ARG A 16 -29.38 11.34 8.36
C ARG A 16 -29.80 10.09 9.11
N LEU A 17 -29.72 8.92 8.46
CA LEU A 17 -29.91 7.63 9.12
C LEU A 17 -28.98 7.56 10.34
N PRO A 18 -29.49 7.28 11.55
CA PRO A 18 -28.64 7.10 12.71
C PRO A 18 -27.70 5.93 12.44
N GLN A 19 -26.39 6.13 12.66
CA GLN A 19 -25.34 5.12 12.41
C GLN A 19 -25.53 3.83 13.22
N THR A 20 -26.45 3.83 14.19
CA THR A 20 -26.85 2.68 15.02
C THR A 20 -27.88 1.76 14.36
N CYS A 21 -28.47 2.14 13.22
CA CYS A 21 -29.49 1.32 12.55
C CYS A 21 -28.87 0.05 11.93
N PRO A 22 -29.34 -1.17 12.29
CA PRO A 22 -28.75 -2.41 11.78
C PRO A 22 -28.93 -2.61 10.27
N ALA A 23 -30.01 -2.07 9.66
CA ALA A 23 -30.19 -2.06 8.21
C ALA A 23 -29.12 -1.22 7.50
N TRP A 24 -28.74 -0.08 8.08
CA TRP A 24 -27.68 0.79 7.54
C TRP A 24 -26.32 0.08 7.58
N ARG A 25 -26.05 -0.67 8.67
CA ARG A 25 -24.84 -1.50 8.79
C ARG A 25 -24.80 -2.62 7.75
N PHE A 26 -25.92 -3.29 7.49
CA PHE A 26 -26.02 -4.35 6.48
C PHE A 26 -25.82 -3.83 5.05
N ASP A 27 -26.43 -2.70 4.68
CA ASP A 27 -26.23 -2.12 3.35
C ASP A 27 -24.83 -1.53 3.18
N MET A 28 -24.23 -0.99 4.24
CA MET A 28 -22.83 -0.57 4.18
C MET A 28 -21.88 -1.76 4.05
N LEU A 29 -22.12 -2.87 4.74
CA LEU A 29 -21.34 -4.11 4.59
C LEU A 29 -21.41 -4.63 3.16
N ARG A 30 -22.61 -4.71 2.57
CA ARG A 30 -22.79 -5.14 1.17
C ARG A 30 -22.07 -4.22 0.18
N HIS A 31 -22.12 -2.91 0.41
CA HIS A 31 -21.36 -1.94 -0.37
C HIS A 31 -19.85 -2.06 -0.18
N GLN A 32 -19.39 -2.38 1.03
CA GLN A 32 -17.99 -2.60 1.35
C GLN A 32 -17.48 -3.83 0.60
N ASP A 33 -18.21 -4.95 0.65
CA ASP A 33 -17.86 -6.19 -0.05
C ASP A 33 -17.79 -5.98 -1.56
N LEU A 34 -18.78 -5.29 -2.14
CA LEU A 34 -18.78 -4.95 -3.56
C LEU A 34 -17.60 -4.05 -3.95
N LYS A 35 -17.25 -3.08 -3.10
CA LYS A 35 -16.07 -2.21 -3.29
C LYS A 35 -14.76 -2.97 -3.15
N VAL A 36 -14.67 -3.93 -2.23
CA VAL A 36 -13.48 -4.79 -2.07
C VAL A 36 -13.28 -5.64 -3.31
N LEU A 37 -14.34 -6.27 -3.80
CA LEU A 37 -14.30 -7.08 -5.02
C LEU A 37 -13.95 -6.24 -6.25
N ALA A 38 -14.56 -5.05 -6.40
CA ALA A 38 -14.24 -4.13 -7.49
C ALA A 38 -12.80 -3.59 -7.38
N LYS A 39 -12.30 -3.31 -6.18
CA LYS A 39 -10.91 -2.89 -5.97
C LYS A 39 -9.95 -4.00 -6.31
N ALA A 40 -10.25 -5.24 -5.90
CA ALA A 40 -9.48 -6.42 -6.25
C ALA A 40 -9.42 -6.56 -7.77
N SER A 41 -10.55 -6.64 -8.48
CA SER A 41 -10.57 -6.79 -9.94
C SER A 41 -9.79 -5.67 -10.66
N LEU A 42 -9.94 -4.41 -10.24
CA LEU A 42 -9.15 -3.30 -10.78
C LEU A 42 -7.65 -3.46 -10.51
N THR A 43 -7.24 -3.87 -9.31
CA THR A 43 -5.82 -4.11 -9.01
C THR A 43 -5.24 -5.25 -9.84
N TRP A 44 -6.00 -6.33 -10.04
CA TRP A 44 -5.59 -7.45 -10.90
C TRP A 44 -5.39 -7.00 -12.34
N LEU A 45 -6.33 -6.24 -12.90
CA LEU A 45 -6.19 -5.68 -14.25
C LEU A 45 -4.99 -4.74 -14.35
N SER A 46 -4.77 -3.87 -13.36
CA SER A 46 -3.63 -2.95 -13.36
C SER A 46 -2.28 -3.67 -13.30
N GLN A 47 -2.17 -4.75 -12.51
CA GLN A 47 -0.92 -5.50 -12.39
C GLN A 47 -0.60 -6.28 -13.67
N SER A 48 -1.62 -6.87 -14.30
CA SER A 48 -1.48 -7.55 -15.60
C SER A 48 -1.03 -6.58 -16.69
N LEU A 49 -1.62 -5.39 -16.74
CA LEU A 49 -1.23 -4.35 -17.69
C LEU A 49 0.19 -3.84 -17.43
N TYR A 50 0.58 -3.66 -16.18
CA TYR A 50 1.94 -3.22 -15.82
C TYR A 50 3.01 -4.20 -16.31
N SER A 51 2.82 -5.50 -16.09
CA SER A 51 3.73 -6.53 -16.61
C SER A 51 3.83 -6.51 -18.13
N PHE A 52 2.69 -6.34 -18.81
CA PHE A 52 2.64 -6.26 -20.27
C PHE A 52 3.36 -5.01 -20.81
N ILE A 53 3.15 -3.84 -20.19
CA ILE A 53 3.83 -2.59 -20.54
C ILE A 53 5.33 -2.70 -20.32
N THR A 54 5.76 -3.34 -19.23
CA THR A 54 7.19 -3.53 -18.95
C THR A 54 7.85 -4.41 -20.00
N GLN A 55 7.18 -5.51 -20.42
CA GLN A 55 7.69 -6.36 -21.49
C GLN A 55 7.72 -5.66 -22.85
N SER A 56 6.72 -4.84 -23.18
CA SER A 56 6.69 -4.10 -24.44
C SER A 56 7.76 -3.01 -24.51
N LEU A 57 8.01 -2.30 -23.40
CA LEU A 57 9.10 -1.31 -23.31
C LEU A 57 10.48 -1.97 -23.40
N LEU A 58 10.68 -3.12 -22.76
CA LEU A 58 11.94 -3.87 -22.85
C LEU A 58 12.17 -4.39 -24.27
N PHE A 59 11.13 -4.90 -24.93
CA PHE A 59 11.20 -5.31 -26.33
C PHE A 59 11.54 -4.12 -27.24
N ALA A 60 10.93 -2.96 -27.02
CA ALA A 60 11.25 -1.72 -27.75
C ALA A 60 12.69 -1.24 -27.50
N ALA A 61 13.24 -1.48 -26.31
CA ALA A 61 14.63 -1.20 -25.96
C ALA A 61 15.63 -2.29 -26.46
N GLY A 62 15.16 -3.31 -27.19
CA GLY A 62 15.99 -4.40 -27.72
C GLY A 62 16.41 -5.45 -26.69
N LEU A 63 15.87 -5.39 -25.47
CA LEU A 63 16.17 -6.31 -24.38
C LEU A 63 15.20 -7.50 -24.43
N ARG A 64 15.73 -8.71 -24.67
CA ARG A 64 14.94 -9.96 -24.65
C ARG A 64 14.55 -10.34 -23.22
N PRO A 65 13.41 -11.05 -23.03
CA PRO A 65 13.00 -11.56 -21.73
C PRO A 65 14.07 -12.50 -21.17
N THR A 66 14.74 -12.06 -20.10
CA THR A 66 15.84 -12.76 -19.43
C THR A 66 15.32 -13.51 -18.19
N PRO A 67 16.04 -14.54 -17.71
CA PRO A 67 15.71 -15.23 -16.45
C PRO A 67 15.67 -14.30 -15.21
N ALA A 68 16.24 -13.09 -15.30
CA ALA A 68 16.08 -12.02 -14.32
C ALA A 68 14.62 -11.55 -14.14
N GLN A 69 13.76 -11.73 -15.16
CA GLN A 69 12.34 -11.38 -15.07
C GLN A 69 11.54 -12.37 -14.22
N ALA A 70 11.87 -13.67 -14.27
CA ALA A 70 11.20 -14.68 -13.45
C ALA A 70 11.53 -14.50 -11.96
N THR A 71 12.76 -14.11 -11.65
CA THR A 71 13.19 -13.80 -10.27
C THR A 71 12.57 -12.49 -9.76
N ALA A 72 12.34 -11.51 -10.64
CA ALA A 72 11.59 -10.30 -10.30
C ALA A 72 10.12 -10.59 -9.94
N VAL A 73 9.45 -11.49 -10.67
CA VAL A 73 8.07 -11.89 -10.33
C VAL A 73 8.01 -12.62 -8.99
N LEU A 74 8.99 -13.49 -8.69
CA LEU A 74 9.05 -14.19 -7.40
C LEU A 74 9.28 -13.21 -6.24
N LYS A 75 10.17 -12.24 -6.46
CA LYS A 75 10.46 -11.13 -5.54
C LYS A 75 9.20 -10.31 -5.24
N ASP A 76 8.45 -9.91 -6.26
CA ASP A 76 7.21 -9.14 -6.10
C ASP A 76 6.11 -9.99 -5.41
N GLY A 77 6.08 -11.29 -5.68
CA GLY A 77 5.19 -12.25 -5.02
C GLY A 77 5.38 -12.29 -3.50
N MET A 78 6.61 -12.21 -3.00
CA MET A 78 6.89 -12.21 -1.56
C MET A 78 6.30 -11.00 -0.84
N GLN A 79 6.20 -9.85 -1.51
CA GLN A 79 5.52 -8.69 -0.94
C GLN A 79 4.03 -8.97 -0.70
N HIS A 80 3.36 -9.65 -1.64
CA HIS A 80 1.96 -10.02 -1.49
C HIS A 80 1.72 -11.04 -0.38
N VAL A 81 2.64 -11.99 -0.21
CA VAL A 81 2.62 -12.94 0.91
C VAL A 81 2.76 -12.20 2.25
N GLY A 82 3.66 -11.22 2.33
CA GLY A 82 3.79 -10.35 3.52
C GLY A 82 2.51 -9.60 3.85
N LYS A 83 1.82 -9.06 2.82
CA LYS A 83 0.52 -8.40 3.00
C LYS A 83 -0.54 -9.36 3.58
N LEU A 84 -0.59 -10.60 3.08
CA LEU A 84 -1.55 -11.61 3.52
C LEU A 84 -1.32 -12.02 4.98
N ILE A 85 -0.08 -12.30 5.37
CA ILE A 85 0.27 -12.67 6.74
C ILE A 85 -0.03 -11.51 7.70
N CYS A 86 0.34 -10.29 7.32
CA CYS A 86 0.07 -9.10 8.12
C CYS A 86 -1.43 -8.86 8.29
N SER A 87 -2.26 -9.17 7.28
CA SER A 87 -3.72 -9.02 7.38
C SER A 87 -4.34 -9.86 8.49
N ASN A 88 -3.79 -11.05 8.77
CA ASN A 88 -4.23 -11.91 9.87
C ASN A 88 -3.88 -11.34 11.26
N LEU A 89 -2.91 -10.43 11.33
CA LEU A 89 -2.49 -9.76 12.57
C LEU A 89 -3.32 -8.50 12.86
N GLY A 90 -4.32 -8.16 12.04
CA GLY A 90 -5.09 -6.91 12.13
C GLY A 90 -5.67 -6.64 13.53
N ALA A 91 -6.24 -7.66 14.18
CA ALA A 91 -6.81 -7.52 15.53
C ALA A 91 -5.78 -7.08 16.58
N ARG A 92 -4.50 -7.44 16.41
CA ARG A 92 -3.41 -6.99 17.31
C ARG A 92 -2.93 -5.58 16.96
N MET A 93 -3.15 -5.13 15.74
CA MET A 93 -2.79 -3.76 15.33
C MET A 93 -3.74 -2.73 15.93
N ASP A 94 -5.00 -3.08 16.10
CA ASP A 94 -6.02 -2.22 16.70
C ASP A 94 -5.78 -1.99 18.20
N SER A 95 -5.14 -2.92 18.91
CA SER A 95 -4.89 -2.77 20.35
C SER A 95 -3.84 -1.71 20.68
N GLU A 96 -2.80 -1.56 19.85
CA GLU A 96 -1.70 -0.60 20.08
C GLU A 96 -1.23 0.07 18.78
N PRO A 97 -2.04 0.96 18.17
CA PRO A 97 -1.77 1.47 16.83
C PRO A 97 -0.47 2.30 16.74
N LYS A 98 -0.04 2.93 17.84
CA LYS A 98 1.22 3.69 17.91
C LYS A 98 2.45 2.79 17.75
N LEU A 99 2.49 1.67 18.47
CA LEU A 99 3.60 0.73 18.43
C LEU A 99 3.70 0.08 17.05
N TRP A 100 2.56 -0.37 16.50
CA TRP A 100 2.50 -0.97 15.17
C TRP A 100 2.88 0.01 14.06
N ARG A 101 2.60 1.31 14.22
CA ARG A 101 3.05 2.34 13.29
C ARG A 101 4.58 2.46 13.28
N ILE A 102 5.21 2.51 14.45
CA ILE A 102 6.69 2.59 14.59
C ILE A 102 7.33 1.31 14.06
N LEU A 103 6.77 0.14 14.41
CA LEU A 103 7.24 -1.16 13.92
C LEU A 103 7.13 -1.25 12.39
N ALA A 104 6.05 -0.72 11.80
CA ALA A 104 5.88 -0.67 10.36
C ALA A 104 6.96 0.18 9.69
N ASP A 105 7.25 1.38 10.21
CA ASP A 105 8.32 2.23 9.68
C ASP A 105 9.69 1.53 9.79
N ALA A 106 10.01 0.94 10.95
CA ALA A 106 11.25 0.19 11.15
C ALA A 106 11.37 -1.02 10.20
N LEU A 107 10.31 -1.80 10.02
CA LEU A 107 10.29 -2.93 9.06
C LEU A 107 10.45 -2.46 7.62
N TYR A 108 9.90 -1.30 7.26
CA TYR A 108 10.04 -0.74 5.92
C TYR A 108 11.47 -0.29 5.65
N ASP A 109 12.10 0.37 6.62
CA ASP A 109 13.49 0.82 6.53
C ASP A 109 14.45 -0.36 6.47
N LEU A 110 14.23 -1.39 7.29
CA LEU A 110 14.99 -2.65 7.23
C LEU A 110 14.83 -3.33 5.87
N GLY A 111 13.60 -3.44 5.36
CA GLY A 111 13.34 -4.04 4.05
C GLY A 111 13.99 -3.25 2.91
N THR A 112 14.05 -1.93 3.02
CA THR A 112 14.73 -1.06 2.05
C THR A 112 16.25 -1.17 2.15
N GLY A 113 16.80 -1.23 3.36
CA GLY A 113 18.21 -1.51 3.61
C GLY A 113 18.64 -2.85 3.02
N LEU A 114 17.85 -3.91 3.19
CA LEU A 114 18.14 -5.24 2.62
C LEU A 114 18.17 -5.22 1.09
N GLU A 115 17.32 -4.43 0.43
CA GLU A 115 17.36 -4.26 -1.03
C GLU A 115 18.58 -3.46 -1.50
N VAL A 116 18.96 -2.41 -0.77
CA VAL A 116 20.17 -1.63 -1.07
C VAL A 116 21.44 -2.47 -0.87
N LEU A 117 21.41 -3.41 0.08
CA LEU A 117 22.51 -4.36 0.32
C LEU A 117 22.52 -5.54 -0.64
N SER A 118 21.40 -5.84 -1.32
CA SER A 118 21.30 -6.96 -2.26
C SER A 118 22.37 -6.98 -3.37
N PRO A 119 22.77 -5.85 -4.02
CA PRO A 119 23.84 -5.86 -5.00
C PRO A 119 25.24 -6.16 -4.43
N LEU A 120 25.46 -6.08 -3.12
CA LEU A 120 26.76 -6.40 -2.49
C LEU A 120 26.98 -7.92 -2.34
N CYS A 121 25.91 -8.72 -2.35
CA CYS A 121 25.95 -10.16 -2.13
C CYS A 121 25.21 -10.92 -3.26
N PRO A 122 25.83 -11.12 -4.43
CA PRO A 122 25.17 -11.73 -5.59
C PRO A 122 24.71 -13.18 -5.34
N HIS A 123 25.32 -13.91 -4.40
CA HIS A 123 24.92 -15.29 -4.07
C HIS A 123 23.63 -15.41 -3.24
N LEU A 124 23.27 -14.37 -2.47
CA LEU A 124 22.08 -14.30 -1.61
C LEU A 124 21.03 -13.32 -2.15
N PHE A 125 21.19 -12.85 -3.39
CA PHE A 125 20.36 -11.80 -3.97
C PHE A 125 18.86 -12.11 -3.85
N LEU A 126 18.46 -13.34 -4.15
CA LEU A 126 17.06 -13.74 -4.13
C LEU A 126 16.48 -13.77 -2.71
N GLU A 127 17.24 -14.27 -1.73
CA GLU A 127 16.80 -14.37 -0.34
C GLU A 127 16.71 -13.00 0.32
N MET A 128 17.73 -12.15 0.12
CA MET A 128 17.78 -10.79 0.70
C MET A 128 16.74 -9.88 0.06
N ALA A 129 16.60 -9.90 -1.27
CA ALA A 129 15.59 -9.11 -1.97
C ALA A 129 14.18 -9.62 -1.66
N GLY A 130 14.00 -10.93 -1.55
CA GLY A 130 12.75 -11.56 -1.18
C GLY A 130 12.31 -11.20 0.24
N LEU A 131 13.19 -11.39 1.22
CA LEU A 131 12.94 -11.04 2.62
C LEU A 131 12.70 -9.53 2.79
N GLY A 132 13.43 -8.70 2.06
CA GLY A 132 13.21 -7.25 2.02
C GLY A 132 11.81 -6.90 1.52
N ASN A 133 11.35 -7.51 0.43
CA ASN A 133 9.99 -7.27 -0.09
C ASN A 133 8.90 -7.83 0.82
N PHE A 134 9.13 -8.98 1.43
CA PHE A 134 8.25 -9.53 2.44
C PHE A 134 8.05 -8.55 3.61
N ALA A 135 9.14 -8.03 4.18
CA ALA A 135 9.12 -7.05 5.27
C ALA A 135 8.39 -5.75 4.87
N LYS A 136 8.66 -5.21 3.68
CA LYS A 136 7.93 -4.06 3.14
C LYS A 136 6.44 -4.34 2.96
N GLY A 137 6.09 -5.54 2.50
CA GLY A 137 4.70 -5.97 2.34
C GLY A 137 3.93 -5.94 3.65
N MET A 138 4.54 -6.45 4.73
CA MET A 138 3.99 -6.36 6.07
C MET A 138 3.88 -4.91 6.56
N ALA A 139 4.97 -4.14 6.44
CA ALA A 139 5.02 -2.75 6.87
C ALA A 139 3.92 -1.89 6.23
N VAL A 140 3.70 -2.03 4.92
CA VAL A 140 2.67 -1.27 4.20
C VAL A 140 1.27 -1.59 4.73
N VAL A 141 0.96 -2.84 5.05
CA VAL A 141 -0.35 -3.20 5.62
C VAL A 141 -0.50 -2.62 7.02
N ALA A 142 0.49 -2.79 7.88
CA ALA A 142 0.47 -2.27 9.24
C ALA A 142 0.36 -0.73 9.28
N ALA A 143 1.11 -0.01 8.43
CA ALA A 143 1.04 1.44 8.33
C ALA A 143 -0.34 1.94 7.86
N ARG A 144 -1.00 1.20 6.96
CA ARG A 144 -2.34 1.56 6.46
C ARG A 144 -3.44 1.25 7.47
N ALA A 145 -3.35 0.09 8.13
CA ALA A 145 -4.30 -0.31 9.17
C ALA A 145 -4.30 0.67 10.35
N THR A 146 -3.12 1.09 10.80
CA THR A 146 -2.96 2.01 11.94
C THR A 146 -3.31 3.48 11.62
N ARG A 147 -3.32 3.87 10.34
CA ARG A 147 -3.54 5.26 9.93
C ARG A 147 -4.92 5.80 10.33
N LEU A 148 -5.97 5.02 10.11
CA LEU A 148 -7.35 5.42 10.42
C LEU A 148 -7.58 5.64 11.93
N PRO A 149 -7.23 4.70 12.84
CA PRO A 149 -7.40 4.90 14.29
C PRO A 149 -6.53 6.03 14.85
N ILE A 150 -5.35 6.28 14.26
CA ILE A 150 -4.52 7.43 14.63
C ILE A 150 -5.21 8.74 14.24
N TYR A 151 -5.68 8.87 13.00
CA TYR A 151 -6.37 10.07 12.55
C TYR A 151 -7.70 10.31 13.26
N SER A 152 -8.45 9.25 13.60
CA SER A 152 -9.68 9.41 14.39
C SER A 152 -9.41 9.91 15.80
N SER A 153 -8.24 9.61 16.37
CA SER A 153 -7.82 10.16 17.67
C SER A 153 -7.50 11.66 17.62
N PHE A 154 -7.14 12.19 16.44
CA PHE A 154 -6.87 13.62 16.21
C PHE A 154 -8.05 14.38 15.60
N ALA A 155 -9.05 13.67 15.10
CA ALA A 155 -10.22 14.27 14.49
C ALA A 155 -11.07 14.98 15.56
N LYS A 156 -11.43 16.23 15.28
CA LYS A 156 -12.50 16.95 15.98
C LYS A 156 -13.79 16.77 15.19
N GLU A 157 -14.95 16.86 15.84
CA GLU A 157 -16.25 16.52 15.24
C GLU A 157 -16.39 16.94 13.76
N GLY A 158 -16.50 15.95 12.87
CA GLY A 158 -16.77 16.15 11.45
C GLY A 158 -15.57 16.42 10.52
N ASN A 159 -14.33 16.49 11.00
CA ASN A 159 -13.16 16.86 10.17
C ASN A 159 -12.21 15.71 9.73
N LEU A 160 -12.60 14.45 9.96
CA LEU A 160 -11.74 13.28 9.70
C LEU A 160 -11.27 13.18 8.24
N SER A 161 -12.16 13.48 7.28
CA SER A 161 -11.85 13.42 5.85
C SER A 161 -10.89 14.52 5.40
N ASP A 162 -10.98 15.72 5.99
CA ASP A 162 -10.04 16.82 5.71
C ASP A 162 -8.64 16.48 6.24
N LEU A 163 -8.55 15.89 7.43
CA LEU A 163 -7.29 15.43 7.99
C LEU A 163 -6.64 14.35 7.11
N PHE A 164 -7.43 13.38 6.64
CA PHE A 164 -6.95 12.35 5.73
C PHE A 164 -6.48 12.93 4.39
N ALA A 165 -7.26 13.84 3.79
CA ALA A 165 -6.92 14.48 2.52
C ALA A 165 -5.63 15.29 2.61
N LYS A 166 -5.46 16.08 3.68
CA LYS A 166 -4.23 16.85 3.94
C LYS A 166 -3.02 15.94 4.17
N GLY A 167 -3.20 14.86 4.93
CA GLY A 167 -2.14 13.87 5.16
C GLY A 167 -1.65 13.23 3.85
N GLU A 168 -2.58 12.83 2.97
CA GLU A 168 -2.24 12.29 1.65
C GLU A 168 -1.58 13.31 0.72
N ALA A 169 -2.04 14.57 0.74
CA ALA A 169 -1.43 15.64 -0.04
C ALA A 169 0.04 15.85 0.36
N ILE A 170 0.32 15.92 1.66
CA ILE A 170 1.69 16.04 2.18
C ILE A 170 2.53 14.83 1.77
N SER A 171 2.01 13.60 1.93
CA SER A 171 2.71 12.39 1.52
C SER A 171 3.04 12.40 0.02
N THR A 172 2.14 12.92 -0.82
CA THR A 172 2.34 13.02 -2.27
C THR A 172 3.45 14.01 -2.60
N LEU A 173 3.48 15.18 -1.93
CA LEU A 173 4.54 16.16 -2.11
C LEU A 173 5.92 15.56 -1.79
N PHE A 174 6.04 14.89 -0.64
CA PHE A 174 7.30 14.23 -0.26
C PHE A 174 7.73 13.15 -1.26
N ASN A 175 6.79 12.38 -1.82
CA ASN A 175 7.10 11.41 -2.87
C ASN A 175 7.65 12.09 -4.14
N VAL A 176 7.07 13.22 -4.56
CA VAL A 176 7.57 13.97 -5.73
C VAL A 176 8.96 14.52 -5.47
N PHE A 177 9.20 15.11 -4.30
CA PHE A 177 10.53 15.57 -3.90
C PHE A 177 11.55 14.42 -3.87
N GLY A 178 11.17 13.27 -3.30
CA GLY A 178 12.00 12.08 -3.25
C GLY A 178 12.37 11.54 -4.62
N MET A 179 11.42 11.49 -5.56
CA MET A 179 11.70 11.09 -6.95
C MET A 179 12.66 12.07 -7.64
N GLY A 180 12.44 13.37 -7.48
CA GLY A 180 13.32 14.41 -8.05
C GLY A 180 14.75 14.29 -7.51
N ALA A 181 14.90 14.13 -6.19
CA ALA A 181 16.21 13.91 -5.55
C ALA A 181 16.87 12.61 -6.02
N GLY A 182 16.10 11.51 -6.13
CA GLY A 182 16.59 10.22 -6.61
C GLY A 182 17.15 10.27 -8.03
N ILE A 183 16.46 10.96 -8.94
CA ILE A 183 16.94 11.14 -10.33
C ILE A 183 18.25 11.94 -10.34
N GLN A 184 18.36 13.00 -9.53
CA GLN A 184 19.59 13.81 -9.46
C GLN A 184 20.77 13.05 -8.85
N LEU A 185 20.52 12.20 -7.85
CA LEU A 185 21.56 11.33 -7.32
C LEU A 185 22.01 10.30 -8.35
N ALA A 186 21.06 9.67 -9.06
CA ALA A 186 21.37 8.71 -10.12
C ALA A 186 22.18 9.33 -11.25
N SER A 187 21.85 10.55 -11.70
CA SER A 187 22.60 11.26 -12.74
C SER A 187 24.02 11.64 -12.29
N THR A 188 24.19 12.02 -11.03
CA THR A 188 25.50 12.36 -10.44
C THR A 188 26.40 11.12 -10.29
N ILE A 189 25.84 9.98 -9.86
CA ILE A 189 26.60 8.73 -9.74
C ILE A 189 26.98 8.19 -11.13
N CYS A 190 26.05 8.21 -12.09
CA CYS A 190 26.28 7.71 -13.44
C CYS A 190 27.39 8.53 -14.14
N SER A 191 27.32 9.87 -14.06
CA SER A 191 28.37 10.75 -14.58
C SER A 191 29.74 10.52 -13.91
N SER A 192 29.77 10.23 -12.60
CA SER A 192 31.01 9.86 -11.91
C SER A 192 31.57 8.50 -12.35
N MET A 193 30.75 7.56 -12.80
CA MET A 193 31.20 6.25 -13.29
C MET A 193 31.74 6.33 -14.72
N GLN A 194 31.16 7.18 -15.59
CA GLN A 194 31.66 7.40 -16.95
C GLN A 194 33.08 8.00 -16.99
N GLY A 195 33.50 8.76 -15.95
CA GLY A 195 34.84 9.35 -15.88
C GLY A 195 35.97 8.39 -15.48
N LYS A 196 35.66 7.11 -15.20
CA LYS A 196 36.63 6.08 -14.77
C LYS A 196 36.80 4.93 -15.78
N VAL A 197 36.24 5.05 -16.98
CA VAL A 197 36.42 4.08 -18.08
C VAL A 197 37.41 4.61 -19.09
#